data_AF-A0A936SIK0-F1
#
_entry.id   AF-A0A936SIK0-F1
#
_cell.length_a   1.000
_cell.length_b   1.000
_cell.length_c   1.000
_cell.angle_alpha   90.00
_cell.angle_beta   90.00
_cell.angle_gamma   90.00
#
_symmetry.space_group_name_H-M   'P 1'
#
loop_
_entity.id
_entity.type
_entity.pdbx_description
1 polymer ?
#
loop_
_entity_poly.entity_id
_entity_poly.type
_entity_poly.pdbx_seq_one_letter_code
_entity_poly.pdbx_strand_id
1 'polypeptide(L)' 'MIDPTPRCVVTTLAQDDLPRDVGILRAIDQHSAVPSVTLAPGVMLPAVAGVYARVLQGGLLRRGDALWLAS' A
#
# COMPACT_ATOMS: atom_id res chain seq x y z
N MET A 1 2.76 -11.73 2.55
CA MET A 1 2.57 -10.61 1.61
C MET A 1 2.24 -11.19 0.24
N ILE A 2 1.36 -10.55 -0.53
CA ILE A 2 1.08 -10.90 -1.93
C ILE A 2 1.94 -10.02 -2.84
N ASP A 3 1.77 -8.70 -2.77
CA ASP A 3 2.53 -7.72 -3.56
C ASP A 3 2.47 -6.34 -2.86
N PRO A 4 3.41 -5.41 -3.10
CA PRO A 4 3.25 -4.02 -2.70
C PRO A 4 2.05 -3.36 -3.39
N THR A 5 1.50 -2.29 -2.79
CA THR A 5 0.30 -1.62 -3.30
C THR A 5 0.66 -0.28 -3.97
N PRO A 6 0.84 -0.23 -5.30
CA PRO A 6 0.95 1.03 -6.01
C PRO A 6 -0.34 1.82 -5.86
N ARG A 7 -0.22 3.11 -5.57
CA ARG A 7 -1.36 4.01 -5.48
C ARG A 7 -1.68 4.58 -6.85
N CYS A 8 -2.96 4.84 -7.06
CA CYS A 8 -3.44 5.57 -8.22
C CYS A 8 -3.89 6.97 -7.83
N VAL A 9 -4.39 7.71 -8.82
CA VAL A 9 -4.91 9.08 -8.69
C VAL A 9 -5.99 9.25 -7.62
N VAL A 10 -6.66 8.19 -7.18
CA VAL A 10 -7.70 8.25 -6.14
C VAL A 10 -7.17 8.90 -4.86
N THR A 11 -5.90 8.68 -4.52
CA THR A 11 -5.24 9.32 -3.37
C THR A 11 -5.13 10.84 -3.46
N THR A 12 -5.29 11.42 -4.66
CA THR A 12 -5.21 12.88 -4.86
C THR A 12 -6.52 13.62 -4.55
N LEU A 13 -7.62 12.89 -4.39
CA LEU A 13 -8.91 13.44 -3.98
C LEU A 13 -8.89 13.72 -2.47
N ALA A 14 -9.77 14.61 -1.98
CA ALA A 14 -9.93 14.79 -0.53
C ALA A 14 -10.32 13.47 0.13
N GLN A 15 -9.69 13.14 1.27
CA GLN A 15 -9.93 11.92 2.05
C GLN A 15 -10.27 12.37 3.47
N ASP A 16 -11.31 11.83 4.12
CA ASP A 16 -11.69 12.15 5.52
C ASP A 16 -11.31 13.57 6.00
N ASP A 17 -10.31 13.70 6.88
CA ASP A 17 -9.78 14.95 7.45
C ASP A 17 -8.65 15.61 6.63
N LEU A 18 -8.25 14.99 5.51
CA LEU A 18 -7.20 15.43 4.59
C LEU A 18 -7.79 16.16 3.36
N PRO A 19 -7.28 17.35 3.02
CA PRO A 19 -7.72 18.08 1.83
C PRO A 19 -7.29 17.36 0.54
N ARG A 20 -7.87 17.78 -0.58
CA ARG A 20 -7.40 17.38 -1.91
C ARG A 20 -5.92 17.77 -2.07
N ASP A 21 -5.09 16.81 -2.49
CA ASP A 21 -3.67 17.03 -2.77
C ASP A 21 -3.26 16.36 -4.09
N VAL A 22 -3.04 17.14 -5.14
CA VAL A 22 -2.58 16.61 -6.44
C VAL A 22 -1.10 16.25 -6.47
N GLY A 23 -0.33 16.71 -5.48
CA GLY A 23 1.10 16.43 -5.34
C GLY A 23 1.41 15.10 -4.64
N ILE A 24 0.46 14.56 -3.87
CA ILE A 24 0.71 13.37 -3.04
C ILE A 24 1.19 12.16 -3.84
N LEU A 25 0.60 11.89 -5.01
CA LEU A 25 1.00 10.74 -5.83
C LEU A 25 2.43 10.89 -6.35
N ARG A 26 2.81 12.11 -6.73
CA ARG A 26 4.19 12.44 -7.15
C ARG A 26 5.17 12.30 -5.99
N ALA A 27 4.78 12.73 -4.80
CA ALA A 27 5.61 12.59 -3.61
C ALA A 27 5.85 11.12 -3.27
N ILE A 28 4.82 10.28 -3.34
CA ILE A 28 4.97 8.83 -3.11
C ILE A 28 5.89 8.23 -4.18
N ASP A 29 5.65 8.52 -5.46
CA ASP A 29 6.45 8.00 -6.58
C ASP A 29 7.96 8.27 -6.43
N GLN A 30 8.32 9.46 -5.98
CA GLN A 30 9.72 9.86 -5.82
C GLN A 30 10.49 9.09 -4.73
N HIS A 31 9.80 8.43 -3.79
CA HIS A 31 10.44 7.88 -2.59
C HIS A 31 10.18 6.38 -2.35
N SER A 32 9.24 5.76 -3.07
CA SER A 32 8.70 4.46 -2.68
C SER A 32 8.52 3.48 -3.84
N ALA A 33 9.42 3.49 -4.82
CA ALA A 33 9.45 2.42 -5.80
C ALA A 33 9.91 1.11 -5.14
N VAL A 34 9.13 0.03 -5.26
CA VAL A 34 9.40 -1.28 -4.62
C VAL A 34 9.30 -2.39 -5.67
N PRO A 35 10.17 -3.41 -5.66
CA PRO A 35 10.04 -4.54 -6.57
C PRO A 35 8.71 -5.28 -6.36
N SER A 36 8.06 -5.66 -7.46
CA SER A 36 6.93 -6.59 -7.41
C SER A 36 7.41 -7.98 -7.03
N VAL A 37 6.60 -8.67 -6.24
CA VAL A 37 6.73 -10.08 -5.86
C VAL A 37 5.98 -10.99 -6.85
N THR A 38 4.99 -10.46 -7.57
CA THR A 38 4.11 -11.27 -8.45
C THR A 38 4.30 -11.04 -9.94
N LEU A 39 4.85 -9.89 -10.34
CA LEU A 39 5.22 -9.61 -11.74
C LEU A 39 6.59 -10.22 -12.08
N ALA A 40 6.99 -10.10 -13.34
CA ALA A 40 8.28 -10.60 -13.80
C ALA A 40 9.45 -10.05 -12.96
N PRO A 41 10.53 -10.83 -12.75
CA PRO A 41 11.68 -10.37 -11.99
C PRO A 41 12.24 -9.04 -12.49
N GLY A 42 12.55 -8.14 -11.57
CA GLY A 42 13.08 -6.81 -11.88
C GLY A 42 12.02 -5.75 -12.19
N VAL A 43 10.73 -6.10 -12.23
CA VAL A 43 9.66 -5.10 -12.35
C VAL A 43 9.52 -4.32 -11.05
N MET A 44 9.71 -3.00 -11.14
CA MET A 44 9.51 -2.05 -10.05
C MET A 44 8.11 -1.46 -10.13
N LEU A 45 7.38 -1.50 -9.03
CA LEU A 45 6.10 -0.81 -8.88
C LEU A 45 6.36 0.63 -8.43
N PRO A 46 5.86 1.64 -9.16
CA PRO A 46 5.96 3.03 -8.76
C PRO A 46 4.93 3.38 -7.68
N ALA A 47 5.12 4.53 -7.03
CA ALA A 47 4.18 5.14 -6.11
C ALA A 47 3.54 4.17 -5.07
N VAL A 48 4.35 3.37 -4.36
CA VAL A 48 3.85 2.35 -3.44
C VAL A 48 3.56 2.93 -2.06
N ALA A 49 2.31 2.77 -1.61
CA ALA A 49 1.94 2.99 -0.23
C ALA A 49 0.96 1.91 0.23
N GLY A 50 1.49 0.93 0.97
CA GLY A 50 0.75 -0.22 1.48
C GLY A 50 1.19 -1.55 0.87
N VAL A 51 0.56 -2.61 1.34
CA VAL A 51 0.84 -3.99 0.93
C VAL A 51 -0.47 -4.75 0.79
N TYR A 52 -0.54 -5.64 -0.20
CA TYR A 52 -1.58 -6.66 -0.25
C TYR A 52 -1.14 -7.88 0.56
N ALA A 53 -2.04 -8.40 1.38
CA ALA A 53 -1.82 -9.60 2.18
C ALA A 53 -2.91 -10.63 1.89
N ARG A 54 -2.55 -11.91 2.01
CA ARG A 54 -3.49 -13.03 1.91
C ARG A 54 -4.08 -13.28 3.29
N VAL A 55 -5.39 -13.51 3.35
CA VAL A 55 -6.04 -14.05 4.54
C VAL A 55 -5.67 -15.54 4.64
N LEU A 56 -4.87 -15.91 5.64
CA LEU A 56 -4.50 -17.31 5.90
C LEU A 56 -5.55 -18.04 6.74
N GLN A 57 -6.14 -17.32 7.70
CA GLN A 57 -7.21 -17.80 8.55
C GLN A 57 -8.24 -16.68 8.72
N GLY A 58 -9.52 -16.99 8.51
CA GLY A 58 -10.61 -16.07 8.76
C GLY A 58 -10.83 -15.84 10.25
N GLY A 59 -11.40 -14.68 10.60
CA GLY A 59 -11.66 -14.30 11.98
C GLY A 59 -12.16 -12.86 12.07
N LEU A 60 -12.42 -12.40 13.28
CA LEU A 60 -12.84 -11.03 13.55
C LEU A 60 -11.64 -10.20 14.01
N LEU A 61 -11.42 -9.05 13.36
CA LEU A 61 -10.44 -8.04 13.76
C LEU A 61 -11.17 -6.83 14.32
N ARG A 62 -10.60 -6.20 15.34
CA ARG A 62 -11.10 -4.98 15.97
C ARG A 62 -10.01 -3.93 16.04
N ARG A 63 -10.42 -2.65 16.07
CA ARG A 63 -9.49 -1.55 16.35
C ARG A 63 -8.88 -1.75 17.73
N GLY A 64 -7.56 -1.66 17.81
CA GLY A 64 -6.79 -1.87 19.05
C GLY A 64 -6.26 -3.31 19.23
N ASP A 65 -6.58 -4.25 18.34
CA ASP A 65 -5.96 -5.57 18.37
C ASP A 65 -4.44 -5.47 18.19
N ALA A 66 -3.69 -6.28 18.95
CA ALA A 66 -2.24 -6.33 18.84
C ALA A 66 -1.80 -6.99 17.53
N LEU A 67 -0.79 -6.42 16.88
CA LEU A 67 -0.19 -6.96 15.66
C LEU A 67 1.20 -7.53 15.97
N TRP A 68 1.48 -8.69 15.39
CA TRP A 68 2.74 -9.41 15.55
C TRP A 68 3.23 -9.81 14.16
N LEU A 69 4.53 -9.68 13.92
CA LEU A 69 5.15 -10.28 12.75
C LEU A 69 5.32 -11.77 13.05
N ALA A 70 4.69 -12.62 12.24
CA ALA A 70 4.95 -14.04 12.30
C ALA A 70 6.39 -14.28 11.82
N SER A 71 7.18 -14.95 12.66
CA SER A 71 8.55 -15.40 12.36
C SER A 71 8.56 -16.56 11.37
#